data_AF-A0A067PQP8-F1
#
_entry.id   AF-A0A067PQP8-F1
#
_cell.length_a   1.000
_cell.length_b   1.000
_cell.length_c   1.000
_cell.angle_alpha   90.00
_cell.angle_beta   90.00
_cell.angle_gamma   90.00
#
_symmetry.space_group_name_H-M   'P 1'
#
loop_
_entity.id
_entity.type
_entity.pdbx_description
1 polymer ?
#
loop_
_entity_poly.entity_id
_entity_poly.type
_entity_poly.pdbx_seq_one_letter_code
_entity_poly.pdbx_strand_id
1 'polypeptide(L)'
;MLVLELQRGWDDERLLIELKRKYNSLRTIWRRLFSFKSVRAITMVPSMIETYGIIPQRIMELPSDAQGLRFRHYFRHPDKLRGREHFLISLTADRNLGVMLLEQWSATRITFWVILAVLSTLVLAIVYTCLTHDVSTAFTIAGYMAAALSVLGILIGVLSFIKFR
;
A
#
# COMPACT_ATOMS: atom_id res chain seq x y z
N MET A 1 -0.36 2.88 19.55
CA MET A 1 -1.16 4.06 19.13
C MET A 1 -0.21 5.11 18.58
N LEU A 2 -0.49 5.70 17.42
CA LEU A 2 0.39 6.72 16.81
C LEU A 2 -0.06 8.09 17.30
N VAL A 3 0.84 8.84 17.93
CA VAL A 3 0.61 10.23 18.33
C VAL A 3 1.39 11.13 17.36
N LEU A 4 0.66 11.98 16.64
CA LEU A 4 1.22 13.02 15.77
C LEU A 4 0.98 14.36 16.45
N GLU A 5 2.03 14.98 16.96
CA GLU A 5 1.94 16.33 17.52
C GLU A 5 1.91 17.35 16.38
N LEU A 6 0.75 17.99 16.23
CA LEU A 6 0.54 19.03 15.24
C LEU A 6 1.18 20.33 15.73
N GLN A 7 2.00 20.96 14.89
CA GLN A 7 2.59 22.25 15.22
C GLN A 7 1.75 23.40 14.65
N ARG A 8 1.76 24.55 15.33
CA ARG A 8 1.15 25.78 14.81
C ARG A 8 1.85 26.21 13.52
N GLY A 9 1.07 26.50 12.48
CA GLY A 9 1.56 26.90 11.15
C GLY A 9 1.81 25.77 10.17
N TRP A 10 1.35 24.55 10.47
CA TRP A 10 1.32 23.48 9.47
C TRP A 10 0.22 23.73 8.44
N ASP A 11 0.51 23.33 7.20
CA ASP A 11 -0.45 23.20 6.13
C ASP A 11 -0.73 21.71 5.82
N ASP A 12 -1.67 21.47 4.93
CA ASP A 12 -2.08 20.14 4.48
C ASP A 12 -0.90 19.38 3.83
N GLU A 13 0.01 20.08 3.15
CA GLU A 13 1.25 19.49 2.62
C GLU A 13 2.11 18.90 3.74
N ARG A 14 2.47 19.72 4.74
CA ARG A 14 3.29 19.28 5.89
C ARG A 14 2.63 18.14 6.66
N LEU A 15 1.32 18.23 6.87
CA LEU A 15 0.54 17.19 7.51
C LEU A 15 0.67 15.84 6.78
N LEU A 16 0.48 15.83 5.45
CA LEU A 16 0.58 14.60 4.66
C LEU A 16 2.01 14.04 4.61
N ILE A 17 3.03 14.90 4.56
CA ILE A 17 4.44 14.49 4.61
C ILE A 17 4.74 13.78 5.94
N GLU A 18 4.34 14.38 7.06
CA GLU A 18 4.59 13.80 8.38
C GLU A 18 3.76 12.54 8.64
N LEU A 19 2.49 12.50 8.18
CA LEU A 19 1.69 11.27 8.16
C LEU A 19 2.38 10.15 7.40
N LYS A 20 2.91 10.43 6.21
CA LYS A 20 3.65 9.46 5.38
C LYS A 20 4.94 9.02 6.07
N ARG A 21 5.67 9.93 6.71
CA ARG A 21 6.91 9.63 7.45
C ARG A 21 6.62 8.72 8.64
N LYS A 22 5.63 9.06 9.45
CA LYS A 22 5.21 8.25 10.61
C LYS A 22 4.67 6.89 10.19
N TYR A 23 3.82 6.84 9.16
CA TYR A 23 3.34 5.58 8.61
C TYR A 23 4.49 4.67 8.14
N ASN A 24 5.49 5.24 7.45
CA ASN A 24 6.67 4.48 7.03
C ASN A 24 7.51 4.02 8.21
N SER A 25 7.63 4.81 9.28
CA SER A 25 8.40 4.42 10.48
C SER A 25 7.81 3.20 11.19
N LEU A 26 6.49 3.01 11.12
CA LEU A 26 5.80 1.84 11.69
C LEU A 26 5.99 0.55 10.89
N ARG A 27 6.47 0.65 9.64
CA ARG A 27 6.70 -0.50 8.78
C ARG A 27 8.18 -0.87 8.82
N THR A 28 8.45 -2.10 9.27
CA THR A 28 9.77 -2.74 9.14
C THR A 28 10.24 -2.70 7.68
N ILE A 29 11.56 -2.66 7.46
CA ILE A 29 12.15 -2.56 6.10
C ILE A 29 11.58 -3.63 5.16
N TRP A 30 11.45 -4.88 5.64
CA TRP A 30 10.80 -5.98 4.92
C TRP A 30 9.35 -5.67 4.55
N ARG A 31 8.55 -5.18 5.50
CA ARG A 31 7.16 -4.79 5.26
C ARG A 31 7.07 -3.56 4.35
N ARG A 32 8.10 -2.71 4.28
CA ARG A 32 8.12 -1.56 3.36
C ARG A 32 8.39 -2.01 1.92
N LEU A 33 9.34 -2.93 1.72
CA LEU A 33 9.74 -3.45 0.41
C LEU A 33 8.72 -4.45 -0.16
N PHE A 34 8.26 -5.39 0.67
CA PHE A 34 7.33 -6.46 0.25
C PHE A 34 5.85 -6.13 0.50
N SER A 35 5.51 -4.93 0.99
CA SER A 35 4.09 -4.55 1.07
C SER A 35 3.53 -4.23 -0.31
N PHE A 36 2.81 -5.21 -0.84
CA PHE A 36 1.85 -5.06 -1.94
C PHE A 36 0.72 -4.09 -1.61
N LYS A 37 0.52 -3.76 -0.33
CA LYS A 37 -0.49 -2.79 0.12
C LYS A 37 0.02 -1.35 0.06
N SER A 38 -0.85 -0.45 -0.36
CA SER A 38 -0.68 1.00 -0.31
C SER A 38 -1.80 1.64 0.50
N VAL A 39 -1.54 2.80 1.10
CA VAL A 39 -2.61 3.61 1.70
C VAL A 39 -3.61 3.99 0.61
N ARG A 40 -4.88 3.68 0.86
CA ARG A 40 -6.03 4.02 0.01
C ARG A 40 -6.67 5.32 0.49
N ALA A 41 -6.91 5.42 1.79
CA ALA A 41 -7.62 6.54 2.38
C ALA A 41 -7.30 6.66 3.87
N ILE A 42 -7.77 7.76 4.45
CA ILE A 42 -7.83 7.99 5.89
C ILE A 42 -9.30 7.95 6.30
N THR A 43 -9.58 7.36 7.46
CA THR A 43 -10.89 7.44 8.12
C THR A 43 -10.71 7.88 9.58
N MET A 44 -11.72 8.54 10.13
CA MET A 44 -11.74 8.96 11.53
C MET A 44 -12.27 7.83 12.41
N VAL A 45 -11.63 7.70 13.58
CA VAL A 45 -11.90 6.65 14.56
C VAL A 45 -11.85 7.29 15.95
N PRO A 46 -12.64 6.87 16.94
CA PRO A 46 -12.51 7.38 18.31
C PRO A 46 -11.07 7.22 18.83
N SER A 47 -10.53 8.30 19.40
CA SER A 47 -9.18 8.31 19.99
C SER A 47 -9.11 7.49 21.28
N MET A 48 -10.21 7.45 22.05
CA MET A 48 -10.36 6.60 23.21
C MET A 48 -10.85 5.22 22.76
N ILE A 49 -9.91 4.29 22.56
CA ILE A 49 -10.24 2.88 22.50
C ILE A 49 -10.54 2.48 23.95
N GLU A 50 -11.81 2.46 24.33
CA GLU A 50 -12.20 1.83 25.60
C GLU A 50 -11.59 0.43 25.65
N THR A 51 -11.10 0.04 26.83
CA THR A 51 -10.27 -1.15 27.11
C THR A 51 -10.84 -2.48 26.58
N TYR A 52 -12.08 -2.49 26.08
CA TYR A 52 -12.80 -3.65 25.53
C TYR A 52 -13.05 -3.58 24.00
N GLY A 53 -12.69 -2.49 23.32
CA GLY A 53 -12.81 -2.31 21.88
C GLY A 53 -11.57 -2.83 21.13
N ILE A 54 -11.44 -4.16 20.98
CA ILE A 54 -10.29 -4.80 20.29
C ILE A 54 -10.16 -4.36 18.82
N ILE A 55 -11.22 -3.79 18.24
CA ILE A 55 -11.23 -3.26 16.87
C ILE A 55 -11.77 -1.82 16.89
N PRO A 56 -11.01 -0.83 16.37
CA PRO A 56 -11.52 0.53 16.23
C PRO A 56 -12.77 0.55 15.36
N GLN A 57 -13.90 0.98 15.93
CA GLN A 57 -15.12 1.21 15.17
C GLN A 57 -14.97 2.49 14.34
N ARG A 58 -15.31 2.41 13.05
CA ARG A 58 -15.21 3.54 12.13
C ARG A 58 -16.44 4.41 12.29
N ILE A 59 -16.24 5.71 12.38
CA ILE A 59 -17.35 6.67 12.48
C ILE A 59 -17.89 7.02 11.09
N MET A 60 -17.04 6.92 10.06
CA MET A 60 -17.38 7.27 8.68
C MET A 60 -17.59 6.04 7.80
N GLU A 61 -18.48 6.17 6.82
CA GLU A 61 -18.63 5.20 5.73
C GLU A 61 -17.30 4.96 4.99
N LEU A 62 -17.18 3.79 4.36
CA LEU A 62 -15.99 3.51 3.55
C LEU A 62 -15.90 4.52 2.40
N PRO A 63 -14.74 5.16 2.21
CA PRO A 63 -14.57 6.05 1.08
C PRO A 63 -14.72 5.26 -0.21
N SER A 64 -15.49 5.81 -1.16
CA SER A 64 -15.67 5.21 -2.48
C SER A 64 -14.33 5.02 -3.19
N ASP A 65 -14.27 4.14 -4.17
CA ASP A 65 -13.02 3.89 -4.92
C ASP A 65 -12.48 5.19 -5.56
N ALA A 66 -13.36 6.06 -6.05
CA ALA A 66 -13.00 7.37 -6.59
C ALA A 66 -12.40 8.29 -5.51
N GLN A 67 -12.96 8.32 -4.30
CA GLN A 67 -12.43 9.11 -3.18
C GLN A 67 -11.05 8.59 -2.74
N GLY A 68 -10.88 7.26 -2.68
CA GLY A 68 -9.60 6.63 -2.37
C GLY A 68 -8.53 6.95 -3.42
N LEU A 69 -8.87 6.95 -4.71
CA LEU A 69 -7.95 7.34 -5.78
C LEU A 69 -7.50 8.80 -5.65
N ARG A 70 -8.43 9.71 -5.36
CA ARG A 70 -8.12 11.14 -5.12
C ARG A 70 -7.21 11.31 -3.92
N PHE A 71 -7.53 10.66 -2.80
CA PHE A 71 -6.66 10.71 -1.62
C PHE A 71 -5.26 10.18 -1.94
N ARG A 72 -5.16 9.02 -2.59
CA ARG A 72 -3.87 8.43 -2.99
C ARG A 72 -3.06 9.35 -3.90
N HIS A 73 -3.71 10.10 -4.79
CA HIS A 73 -3.06 11.09 -5.64
C HIS A 73 -2.42 12.21 -4.80
N TYR A 74 -3.19 12.85 -3.90
CA TYR A 74 -2.67 13.90 -3.02
C TYR A 74 -1.64 13.38 -2.01
N PHE A 75 -1.79 12.13 -1.54
CA PHE A 75 -0.82 11.50 -0.66
C PHE A 75 0.54 11.22 -1.34
N ARG A 76 0.55 11.09 -2.68
CA ARG A 76 1.77 10.97 -3.49
C ARG A 76 2.38 12.32 -3.84
N HIS A 77 1.53 13.31 -4.07
CA HIS A 77 1.88 14.68 -4.47
C HIS A 77 1.37 15.69 -3.43
N PRO A 78 1.97 15.71 -2.23
CA PRO A 78 1.52 16.61 -1.16
C PRO A 78 1.76 18.08 -1.52
N ASP A 79 2.70 18.36 -2.43
CA ASP A 79 3.01 19.68 -3.02
C ASP A 79 1.78 20.39 -3.60
N LYS A 80 0.78 19.62 -4.07
CA LYS A 80 -0.46 20.17 -4.63
C LYS A 80 -1.41 20.75 -3.58
N LEU A 81 -1.15 20.50 -2.30
CA LEU A 81 -1.93 21.01 -1.17
C LEU A 81 -1.18 22.06 -0.36
N ARG A 82 -0.04 22.54 -0.87
CA ARG A 82 0.75 23.60 -0.24
C ARG A 82 -0.09 24.84 0.04
N GLY A 83 0.00 25.34 1.27
CA GLY A 83 -0.74 26.52 1.73
C GLY A 83 -2.25 26.32 1.91
N ARG A 84 -2.77 25.09 1.79
CA ARG A 84 -4.16 24.77 2.16
C ARG A 84 -4.19 24.22 3.58
N GLU A 85 -5.23 24.52 4.33
CA GLU A 85 -5.38 24.06 5.73
C GLU A 85 -6.70 23.33 5.98
N HIS A 86 -7.51 23.11 4.94
CA HIS A 86 -8.85 22.53 5.09
C HIS A 86 -8.81 21.12 5.67
N PHE A 87 -7.85 20.30 5.23
CA PHE A 87 -7.74 18.94 5.73
C PHE A 87 -7.26 18.93 7.17
N LEU A 88 -6.28 19.78 7.51
CA LEU A 88 -5.78 19.96 8.88
C LEU A 88 -6.88 20.43 9.84
N ILE A 89 -7.65 21.45 9.47
CA ILE A 89 -8.77 21.96 10.26
C ILE A 89 -9.82 20.85 10.46
N SER A 90 -10.15 20.12 9.41
CA SER A 90 -11.13 19.02 9.50
C SER A 90 -10.64 17.91 10.45
N LEU A 91 -9.35 17.60 10.44
CA LEU A 91 -8.74 16.59 11.31
C LEU A 91 -8.70 17.02 12.79
N THR A 92 -8.65 18.33 13.04
CA THR A 92 -8.45 18.92 14.37
C THR A 92 -9.72 19.47 14.99
N ALA A 93 -10.80 19.54 14.23
CA ALA A 93 -12.10 20.02 14.67
C ALA A 93 -12.62 19.24 15.89
N ASP A 94 -12.34 17.94 15.95
CA ASP A 94 -12.70 17.09 17.10
C ASP A 94 -11.44 16.40 17.66
N ARG A 95 -11.06 16.80 18.88
CA ARG A 95 -9.89 16.23 19.59
C ARG A 95 -10.12 14.81 20.09
N ASN A 96 -11.36 14.35 20.11
CA ASN A 96 -11.69 12.99 20.52
C ASN A 96 -11.53 11.99 19.36
N LEU A 97 -11.15 12.44 18.16
CA LEU A 97 -10.97 11.60 16.99
C LEU A 97 -9.50 11.37 16.68
N GLY A 98 -9.15 10.11 16.45
CA GLY A 98 -7.91 9.67 15.85
C GLY A 98 -8.08 9.37 14.35
N VAL A 99 -6.94 9.11 13.70
CA VAL A 99 -6.87 8.79 12.29
C VAL A 99 -6.45 7.35 12.08
N MET A 100 -7.25 6.60 11.31
CA MET A 100 -6.92 5.26 10.84
C MET A 100 -6.59 5.29 9.35
N LEU A 101 -5.42 4.75 9.01
CA LEU A 101 -4.97 4.59 7.63
C LEU A 101 -5.54 3.29 7.06
N LEU A 102 -6.37 3.41 6.03
CA LEU A 102 -6.94 2.28 5.31
C LEU A 102 -5.95 1.82 4.24
N GLU A 103 -5.49 0.58 4.35
CA GLU A 103 -4.60 -0.05 3.38
C GLU A 103 -5.38 -0.86 2.35
N GLN A 104 -5.03 -0.73 1.08
CA GLN A 104 -5.57 -1.53 -0.01
C GLN A 104 -4.43 -2.21 -0.79
N TRP A 105 -4.72 -3.38 -1.34
CA TRP A 105 -3.85 -4.01 -2.32
C TRP A 105 -3.63 -3.10 -3.53
N SER A 106 -2.37 -2.84 -3.84
CA SER A 106 -1.98 -1.98 -4.96
C SER A 106 -1.76 -2.85 -6.19
N ALA A 107 -2.75 -2.92 -7.08
CA ALA A 107 -2.63 -3.68 -8.34
C ALA A 107 -1.31 -3.35 -9.07
N THR A 108 -0.95 -2.07 -9.17
CA THR A 108 0.31 -1.60 -9.74
C THR A 108 1.57 -2.24 -9.11
N ARG A 109 1.60 -2.44 -7.79
CA ARG A 109 2.75 -3.08 -7.12
C ARG A 109 2.75 -4.59 -7.35
N ILE A 110 1.58 -5.22 -7.29
CA ILE A 110 1.44 -6.66 -7.54
C ILE A 110 1.90 -6.97 -8.96
N THR A 111 1.40 -6.24 -9.96
CA THR A 111 1.80 -6.38 -11.36
C THR A 111 3.30 -6.21 -11.54
N PHE A 112 3.91 -5.20 -10.90
CA PHE A 112 5.36 -5.00 -10.94
C PHE A 112 6.14 -6.24 -10.45
N TRP A 113 5.74 -6.80 -9.30
CA TRP A 113 6.39 -7.99 -8.73
C TRP A 113 6.15 -9.25 -9.58
N VAL A 114 4.97 -9.40 -10.19
CA VAL A 114 4.67 -10.51 -11.11
C VAL A 114 5.56 -10.43 -12.34
N ILE A 115 5.67 -9.26 -12.96
CA ILE A 115 6.56 -9.03 -14.12
C ILE A 115 8.01 -9.33 -13.73
N LEU A 116 8.45 -8.86 -12.57
CA LEU A 116 9.81 -9.10 -12.08
C LEU A 116 10.09 -10.60 -11.88
N ALA A 117 9.13 -11.36 -11.35
CA ALA A 117 9.26 -12.80 -11.18
C ALA A 117 9.30 -13.55 -12.51
N VAL A 118 8.56 -13.12 -13.53
CA VAL A 118 8.64 -13.70 -14.88
C VAL A 118 9.96 -13.35 -15.57
N LEU A 119 10.46 -12.13 -15.39
CA LEU A 119 11.78 -11.76 -15.90
C LEU A 119 12.90 -12.55 -15.21
N SER A 120 12.78 -12.84 -13.92
CA SER A 120 13.80 -13.63 -13.22
C SER A 120 13.88 -15.06 -13.73
N THR A 121 12.77 -15.68 -14.16
CA THR A 121 12.83 -17.02 -14.79
C THR A 121 13.57 -16.99 -16.12
N LEU A 122 13.44 -15.92 -16.90
CA LEU A 122 14.19 -15.73 -18.14
C LEU A 122 15.70 -15.56 -17.86
N VAL A 123 16.05 -14.74 -16.87
CA VAL A 123 17.46 -14.55 -16.46
C VAL A 123 18.06 -15.87 -16.00
N LEU A 124 17.35 -16.66 -15.21
CA LEU A 124 17.79 -18.00 -14.79
C LEU A 124 18.00 -18.93 -15.98
N ALA A 125 17.12 -18.90 -16.99
CA ALA A 125 17.28 -19.69 -18.21
C ALA A 125 18.58 -19.33 -18.93
N ILE A 126 18.87 -18.03 -19.08
CA ILE A 126 20.07 -17.53 -19.74
C ILE A 126 21.32 -17.96 -18.96
N VAL A 127 21.35 -17.74 -17.64
CA VAL A 127 22.47 -18.12 -16.79
C VAL A 127 22.72 -19.63 -16.84
N TYR A 128 21.67 -20.43 -16.74
CA TYR A 128 21.78 -21.89 -16.83
C TYR A 128 22.34 -22.32 -18.18
N THR A 129 21.80 -21.77 -19.28
CA THR A 129 22.29 -22.04 -20.65
C THR A 129 23.76 -21.71 -20.79
N CYS A 130 24.23 -20.59 -20.23
CA CYS A 130 25.63 -20.22 -20.28
C CYS A 130 26.54 -21.19 -19.50
N LEU A 131 26.05 -21.79 -18.42
CA LEU A 131 26.83 -22.71 -17.58
C LEU A 131 26.84 -24.15 -18.11
N THR A 132 25.74 -24.62 -18.68
CA THR A 132 25.57 -26.02 -19.10
C THR A 132 25.67 -26.21 -20.61
N HIS A 133 25.65 -25.11 -21.38
CA HIS A 133 25.51 -25.10 -22.84
C HIS A 133 24.26 -25.82 -23.37
N ASP A 134 23.30 -26.15 -22.50
CA ASP A 134 22.04 -26.80 -22.86
C ASP A 134 20.89 -25.80 -22.86
N VAL A 135 20.60 -25.26 -24.04
CA VAL A 135 19.51 -24.31 -24.28
C VAL A 135 18.14 -24.98 -24.07
N SER A 136 17.99 -26.23 -24.49
CA SER A 136 16.68 -26.89 -24.50
C SER A 136 16.18 -27.10 -23.08
N THR A 137 16.99 -27.72 -22.23
CA THR A 137 16.63 -27.97 -20.83
C THR A 137 16.43 -26.68 -20.05
N ALA A 138 17.28 -25.66 -20.27
CA ALA A 138 17.17 -24.37 -19.60
C ALA A 138 15.82 -23.69 -19.83
N PHE A 139 15.39 -23.62 -21.09
CA PHE A 139 14.12 -22.97 -21.46
C PHE A 139 12.92 -23.83 -21.08
N THR A 140 13.04 -25.15 -21.07
CA THR A 140 11.98 -26.03 -20.53
C THR A 140 11.75 -25.76 -19.04
N ILE A 141 12.82 -25.71 -18.22
CA ILE A 141 12.70 -25.41 -16.78
C ILE A 141 12.10 -24.01 -16.57
N ALA A 142 12.59 -23.02 -17.30
CA ALA A 142 12.08 -21.65 -17.20
C ALA A 142 10.60 -21.54 -17.61
N GLY A 143 10.20 -22.26 -18.65
CA GLY A 143 8.79 -22.37 -19.07
C GLY A 143 7.90 -22.96 -17.99
N TYR A 144 8.32 -24.05 -17.35
CA TYR A 144 7.59 -24.63 -16.21
C TYR A 144 7.47 -23.64 -15.05
N MET A 145 8.54 -22.92 -14.70
CA MET A 145 8.54 -21.93 -13.63
C MET A 145 7.60 -20.75 -13.95
N ALA A 146 7.63 -20.23 -15.17
CA ALA A 146 6.74 -19.16 -15.61
C ALA A 146 5.26 -19.58 -15.60
N ALA A 147 4.97 -20.82 -16.00
CA ALA A 147 3.62 -21.38 -15.93
C ALA A 147 3.12 -21.48 -14.49
N ALA A 148 3.95 -22.00 -13.57
CA ALA A 148 3.62 -22.07 -12.15
C ALA A 148 3.38 -20.68 -11.53
N LEU A 149 4.23 -19.70 -11.85
CA LEU A 149 4.05 -18.31 -11.42
C LEU A 149 2.75 -17.70 -11.95
N SER A 150 2.36 -18.03 -13.19
CA SER A 150 1.11 -17.55 -13.77
C SER A 150 -0.12 -18.08 -13.02
N VAL A 151 -0.11 -19.37 -12.65
CA VAL A 151 -1.19 -19.97 -11.84
C VAL A 151 -1.30 -19.30 -10.47
N LEU A 152 -0.17 -19.07 -9.80
CA LEU A 152 -0.13 -18.34 -8.52
C LEU A 152 -0.64 -16.90 -8.68
N GLY A 153 -0.27 -16.22 -9.76
CA GLY A 153 -0.74 -14.87 -10.09
C GLY A 153 -2.27 -14.83 -10.26
N ILE A 154 -2.84 -15.80 -10.96
CA ILE A 154 -4.30 -15.94 -11.12
C ILE A 154 -4.97 -16.15 -9.76
N LEU A 155 -4.43 -17.03 -8.92
CA LEU A 155 -4.98 -17.30 -7.59
C LEU A 155 -4.98 -16.05 -6.70
N ILE A 156 -3.90 -15.27 -6.73
CA ILE A 156 -3.82 -13.97 -6.03
C ILE A 156 -4.85 -13.00 -6.59
N GLY A 157 -5.02 -12.95 -7.91
CA GLY A 157 -6.04 -12.15 -8.58
C GLY A 157 -7.45 -12.48 -8.08
N VAL A 158 -7.82 -13.76 -8.07
CA VAL A 158 -9.12 -14.25 -7.59
C VAL A 158 -9.32 -13.92 -6.10
N LEU A 159 -8.33 -14.19 -5.25
CA LEU A 159 -8.40 -13.88 -3.81
C LEU A 159 -8.56 -12.37 -3.56
N SER A 160 -7.90 -11.54 -4.38
CA SER A 160 -8.06 -10.10 -4.29
C SER A 160 -9.49 -9.70 -4.66
N PHE A 161 -10.04 -10.25 -5.75
CA PHE A 161 -11.38 -9.92 -6.23
C PHE A 161 -12.48 -10.31 -5.23
N ILE A 162 -12.38 -11.49 -4.62
CA ILE A 162 -13.36 -11.96 -3.62
C ILE A 162 -13.38 -11.07 -2.37
N LYS A 163 -12.23 -10.53 -1.96
CA LYS A 163 -12.14 -9.67 -0.76
C LYS A 163 -12.58 -8.22 -1.02
N PHE A 164 -12.79 -7.83 -2.27
CA PHE A 164 -13.25 -6.51 -2.70
C PHE A 164 -14.74 -6.45 -3.05
N ARG A 165 -15.47 -7.56 -2.90
CA ARG A 165 -16.94 -7.60 -2.93
C ARG A 165 -17.47 -7.78 -1.50
#